data_AF-A0A957LNX6-F1
#
_entry.id   AF-A0A957LNX6-F1
#
_cell.length_a   1.000
_cell.length_b   1.000
_cell.length_c   1.000
_cell.angle_alpha   90.00
_cell.angle_beta   90.00
_cell.angle_gamma   90.00
#
_symmetry.space_group_name_H-M   'P 1'
#
loop_
_entity.id
_entity.type
_entity.pdbx_description
1 polymer ?
#
loop_
_entity_poly.entity_id
_entity_poly.type
_entity_poly.pdbx_seq_one_letter_code
_entity_poly.pdbx_strand_id
1 'polypeptide(L)'
;MLNEIITTIAGLALNLFVITSMLAMGMSLTVKQILDPLRNVRLVVLVLVGNFVLVPALAWLLTVVLPMGQAQTTAVILVGACAGAPFLPKL
;
A
#
# COMPACT_ATOMS: atom_id res chain seq x y z
N MET A 1 22.53 -2.74 -23.98
CA MET A 1 23.01 -1.35 -23.96
C MET A 1 21.87 -0.34 -23.73
N LEU A 2 21.19 0.20 -24.75
CA LEU A 2 20.16 1.25 -24.53
C LEU A 2 18.98 0.78 -23.65
N ASN A 3 18.48 -0.44 -23.89
CA ASN A 3 17.37 -0.98 -23.09
C ASN A 3 17.74 -1.20 -21.62
N GLU A 4 18.98 -1.64 -21.33
CA GLU A 4 19.48 -1.83 -19.97
C GLU A 4 19.66 -0.50 -19.23
N ILE A 5 20.10 0.55 -19.95
CA ILE A 5 20.19 1.90 -19.40
C ILE A 5 18.78 2.40 -19.04
N ILE A 6 17.81 2.22 -19.93
CA ILE A 6 16.42 2.62 -19.68
C ILE A 6 15.83 1.86 -18.48
N THR A 7 16.00 0.55 -18.39
CA THR A 7 15.47 -0.24 -17.26
C THR A 7 16.13 0.15 -15.94
N THR A 8 17.42 0.44 -15.94
CA THR A 8 18.16 0.86 -14.74
C THR A 8 17.69 2.23 -14.27
N ILE A 9 17.57 3.19 -15.20
CA ILE A 9 17.05 4.53 -14.89
C ILE A 9 15.61 4.44 -14.40
N ALA A 10 14.75 3.63 -15.03
CA ALA A 10 13.37 3.45 -14.61
C ALA A 10 13.26 2.87 -13.20
N GLY A 11 14.06 1.85 -12.87
CA GLY A 11 14.10 1.28 -11.52
C GLY A 11 14.57 2.27 -10.46
N LEU A 12 15.61 3.05 -10.76
CA LEU A 12 16.09 4.11 -9.87
C LEU A 12 15.05 5.23 -9.69
N ALA A 13 14.44 5.68 -10.79
CA ALA A 13 13.42 6.72 -10.77
C ALA A 13 12.19 6.29 -9.98
N LEU A 14 11.73 5.06 -10.16
CA LEU A 14 10.56 4.54 -9.43
C LEU A 14 10.84 4.42 -7.93
N ASN A 15 12.01 3.91 -7.54
CA ASN A 15 12.41 3.87 -6.12
C ASN A 15 12.50 5.27 -5.51
N LEU A 16 13.16 6.20 -6.21
CA LEU A 16 13.30 7.57 -5.73
C LEU A 16 11.93 8.26 -5.62
N PHE A 17 11.05 8.04 -6.60
CA PHE A 17 9.69 8.56 -6.59
C PHE A 17 8.87 8.04 -5.40
N VAL A 18 8.91 6.73 -5.13
CA VAL A 18 8.18 6.14 -3.99
C VAL A 18 8.70 6.70 -2.67
N ILE A 19 10.02 6.76 -2.48
CA ILE A 19 10.63 7.26 -1.25
C ILE A 19 10.30 8.74 -1.03
N THR A 20 10.49 9.58 -2.06
CA THR A 20 10.23 11.02 -1.97
C THR A 20 8.74 11.33 -1.78
N SER A 21 7.84 10.57 -2.42
CA SER A 21 6.39 10.71 -2.25
C SER A 21 5.94 10.35 -0.84
N MET A 22 6.47 9.26 -0.26
CA MET A 22 6.17 8.88 1.13
C MET A 22 6.75 9.87 2.14
N LEU A 23 7.96 10.41 1.88
CA LEU A 23 8.56 11.45 2.71
C LEU A 23 7.72 12.74 2.67
N ALA A 24 7.34 13.20 1.48
CA ALA A 24 6.52 14.40 1.30
C ALA A 24 5.16 14.27 2.00
N MET A 25 4.55 13.09 1.95
CA MET A 25 3.32 12.79 2.68
C MET A 25 3.52 12.87 4.20
N GLY A 26 4.59 12.27 4.73
CA GLY A 26 4.93 12.37 6.14
C GLY A 26 5.18 13.81 6.60
N MET A 27 5.92 14.59 5.81
CA MET A 27 6.17 16.01 6.08
C MET A 27 4.92 16.90 5.99
N SER A 28 3.89 16.45 5.26
CA SER A 28 2.62 17.17 5.12
C SER A 28 1.67 16.97 6.31
N LEU A 29 2.00 16.09 7.25
CA LEU A 29 1.20 15.78 8.43
C LEU A 29 1.77 16.49 9.67
N THR A 30 0.88 17.09 10.45
CA THR A 30 1.24 17.65 11.76
C THR A 30 1.14 16.59 12.86
N VAL A 31 1.90 16.76 13.94
CA VAL A 31 1.89 15.83 15.10
C VAL A 31 0.48 15.61 15.65
N LYS A 32 -0.36 16.67 15.67
CA LYS A 32 -1.76 16.58 16.10
C LYS A 32 -2.60 15.66 15.19
N GLN A 33 -2.45 15.79 13.87
CA GLN A 33 -3.15 14.94 12.90
C GLN A 33 -2.78 13.46 12.98
N ILE A 34 -1.60 13.14 13.51
CA ILE A 34 -1.19 11.75 13.77
C ILE A 34 -1.79 11.24 15.09
N LEU A 35 -1.76 12.06 16.14
CA LEU A 35 -2.18 11.66 17.48
C LEU A 35 -3.70 11.67 17.68
N ASP A 36 -4.43 12.55 17.00
CA ASP A 36 -5.88 12.69 17.18
C ASP A 36 -6.65 11.42 16.74
N PRO A 37 -6.37 10.79 15.58
CA PRO A 37 -7.01 9.53 15.19
C PRO A 37 -6.66 8.37 16.13
N LEU A 38 -5.45 8.36 16.69
CA LEU A 38 -4.97 7.31 17.59
C LEU A 38 -5.75 7.25 18.91
N ARG A 39 -6.39 8.35 19.32
CA ARG A 39 -7.22 8.38 20.54
C ARG A 39 -8.52 7.59 20.39
N ASN A 40 -9.02 7.42 19.16
CA ASN A 40 -10.22 6.65 18.91
C ASN A 40 -9.87 5.19 18.62
N VAL A 41 -9.64 4.42 19.70
CA VAL A 41 -9.25 3.01 19.61
C VAL A 41 -10.21 2.18 18.75
N ARG A 42 -11.51 2.48 18.79
CA ARG A 42 -12.51 1.77 17.94
C ARG A 42 -12.24 2.01 16.45
N LEU A 43 -11.99 3.25 16.05
CA LEU A 43 -11.65 3.58 14.66
C LEU A 43 -10.33 2.93 14.25
N VAL A 44 -9.29 3.02 15.09
CA VAL A 44 -7.99 2.41 14.80
C VAL A 44 -8.13 0.90 14.57
N VAL A 45 -8.83 0.20 15.46
CA VAL A 45 -9.07 -1.24 15.31
C VAL A 45 -9.88 -1.56 14.06
N LEU A 46 -10.94 -0.80 13.75
CA LEU A 46 -11.72 -0.99 12.53
C LEU A 46 -10.88 -0.80 11.26
N VAL A 47 -10.04 0.23 11.22
CA VAL A 47 -9.14 0.50 10.09
C VAL A 47 -8.08 -0.59 9.96
N LEU A 48 -7.50 -1.07 11.07
CA LEU A 48 -6.54 -2.16 11.07
C LEU A 48 -7.16 -3.46 10.59
N VAL A 49 -8.33 -3.83 11.10
CA VAL A 49 -9.06 -5.02 10.66
C VAL A 49 -9.45 -4.91 9.18
N GLY A 50 -9.89 -3.73 8.73
CA GLY A 50 -10.17 -3.47 7.33
C GLY A 50 -8.96 -3.71 6.43
N ASN A 51 -7.83 -3.08 6.75
CA ASN A 51 -6.64 -3.13 5.90
C ASN A 51 -5.86 -4.45 6.00
N PHE A 52 -5.79 -5.07 7.17
CA PHE A 52 -4.94 -6.25 7.40
C PHE A 52 -5.69 -7.57 7.47
N VAL A 53 -7.02 -7.56 7.57
CA VAL A 53 -7.83 -8.78 7.59
C VAL A 53 -8.77 -8.82 6.39
N LEU A 54 -9.63 -7.80 6.21
CA LEU A 54 -10.64 -7.84 5.15
C LEU A 54 -10.01 -7.80 3.76
N VAL A 55 -9.10 -6.86 3.49
CA VAL A 55 -8.47 -6.73 2.16
C VAL A 55 -7.61 -7.96 1.79
N PRO A 56 -6.71 -8.47 2.66
CA PRO A 56 -5.99 -9.71 2.38
C PRO A 56 -6.89 -10.93 2.23
N ALA A 57 -7.96 -11.05 3.03
CA ALA A 57 -8.90 -12.16 2.91
C ALA A 57 -9.64 -12.12 1.57
N LEU A 58 -10.04 -10.94 1.11
CA LEU A 58 -10.64 -10.77 -0.22
C LEU A 58 -9.65 -11.10 -1.33
N ALA A 59 -8.40 -10.64 -1.21
CA ALA A 59 -7.35 -10.97 -2.17
C ALA A 59 -7.14 -12.49 -2.25
N TRP A 60 -7.06 -13.17 -1.09
CA TRP A 60 -6.96 -14.63 -1.03
C TRP A 60 -8.19 -15.32 -1.64
N LEU A 61 -9.41 -14.86 -1.31
CA LEU A 61 -10.65 -15.40 -1.90
C LEU A 61 -10.64 -15.32 -3.43
N LEU A 62 -10.15 -14.22 -4.00
CA LEU A 62 -10.01 -14.08 -5.46
C LEU A 62 -9.07 -15.13 -6.05
N THR A 63 -7.97 -15.45 -5.37
CA THR A 63 -7.04 -16.49 -5.84
C THR A 63 -7.63 -17.91 -5.79
N VAL A 64 -8.64 -18.14 -4.97
CA VAL A 64 -9.33 -19.44 -4.86
C VAL A 64 -10.49 -19.55 -5.85
N VAL A 65 -11.22 -18.45 -6.10
CA VAL A 65 -12.40 -18.44 -6.98
C VAL A 65 -12.01 -18.36 -8.46
N LEU A 66 -10.92 -17.65 -8.78
CA LEU A 66 -10.48 -17.47 -10.17
C LEU A 66 -9.28 -18.39 -10.47
N PRO A 67 -9.27 -19.08 -11.62
CA PRO A 67 -8.09 -19.83 -12.05
C PRO A 67 -6.95 -18.85 -12.37
N MET A 68 -5.99 -18.75 -11.46
CA MET A 68 -4.83 -17.85 -11.57
C MET A 68 -3.55 -18.64 -11.76
N GLY A 69 -2.61 -18.09 -12.55
CA GLY A 69 -1.24 -18.58 -12.56
C GLY A 69 -0.48 -18.14 -11.30
N GLN A 70 0.69 -18.74 -11.09
CA GLN A 70 1.51 -18.49 -9.90
C GLN A 70 1.91 -17.01 -9.76
N ALA A 71 2.26 -16.35 -10.86
CA ALA A 71 2.69 -14.95 -10.85
C ALA A 71 1.54 -14.00 -10.47
N GLN A 72 0.34 -14.26 -11.00
CA GLN A 72 -0.86 -13.46 -10.73
C GLN A 72 -1.30 -13.62 -9.27
N THR A 73 -1.29 -14.86 -8.77
CA THR A 73 -1.59 -15.18 -7.37
C THR A 73 -0.69 -14.39 -6.42
N THR A 74 0.63 -14.45 -6.66
CA THR A 74 1.60 -13.70 -5.85
C THR A 74 1.34 -12.20 -5.91
N ALA A 75 1.12 -11.64 -7.11
CA ALA A 75 0.87 -10.20 -7.25
C ALA A 75 -0.40 -9.76 -6.51
N VAL A 76 -1.50 -10.52 -6.60
CA VAL A 76 -2.77 -10.20 -5.94
C VAL A 76 -2.64 -10.25 -4.42
N ILE A 77 -1.98 -11.29 -3.88
CA ILE A 77 -1.73 -11.40 -2.45
C ILE A 77 -0.80 -10.26 -1.99
N LEU A 78 0.24 -9.95 -2.75
CA LEU A 78 1.19 -8.88 -2.41
C LEU A 78 0.48 -7.53 -2.32
N VAL A 79 -0.35 -7.20 -3.32
CA VAL A 79 -1.15 -5.96 -3.35
C VAL A 79 -2.18 -5.94 -2.23
N GLY A 80 -2.86 -7.06 -1.97
CA GLY A 80 -3.83 -7.18 -0.89
C GLY A 80 -3.22 -7.00 0.51
N ALA A 81 -1.94 -7.37 0.67
CA ALA A 81 -1.19 -7.19 1.91
C ALA A 81 -0.51 -5.81 2.03
N CYS A 82 -0.46 -5.02 0.96
CA CYS A 82 0.08 -3.67 1.02
C CYS A 82 -0.82 -2.75 1.85
N ALA A 83 -0.20 -1.84 2.61
CA ALA A 83 -0.94 -0.82 3.33
C ALA A 83 -1.72 0.10 2.37
N GLY A 84 -2.88 0.56 2.82
CA GLY A 84 -3.72 1.48 2.05
C GLY A 84 -2.95 2.71 1.58
N ALA A 85 -3.24 3.14 0.34
CA ALA A 85 -2.56 4.28 -0.25
C ALA A 85 -2.78 5.54 0.62
N PRO A 86 -1.76 6.40 0.77
CA PRO A 86 -1.81 7.56 1.63
C PRO A 86 -2.78 8.66 1.16
N PHE A 87 -3.44 8.44 0.02
CA PHE A 87 -4.44 9.32 -0.59
C PHE A 87 -5.87 9.03 -0.11
N LEU A 88 -6.06 8.10 0.82
CA LEU A 88 -7.38 7.90 1.42
C LEU A 88 -7.76 9.18 2.19
N PRO A 89 -8.96 9.76 1.94
CA PRO A 89 -9.25 11.15 2.27
C PRO A 89 -9.08 11.42 3.76
N LYS A 90 -8.42 12.53 4.06
CA LYS A 90 -8.44 13.21 5.36
C LYS A 90 -9.91 13.35 5.82
N LEU A 91 -10.34 12.47 6.72
CA LEU A 91 -11.45 12.72 7.65
C LEU A 91 -10.96 13.62 8.77
#